data_AF-J9ELL2-F1
#
_entry.id   AF-J9ELL2-F1
#
_cell.length_a   1.000
_cell.length_b   1.000
_cell.length_c   1.000
_cell.angle_alpha   90.00
_cell.angle_beta   90.00
_cell.angle_gamma   90.00
#
_symmetry.space_group_name_H-M   'P 1'
#
loop_
_entity.id
_entity.type
_entity.pdbx_description
1 polymer ?
#
loop_
_entity_poly.entity_id
_entity_poly.type
_entity_poly.pdbx_seq_one_letter_code
_entity_poly.pdbx_strand_id
1 'polypeptide(L)'
;MGVKIEIENTNRTIHIWNLHLDYQSYGPYAAFNKMVTKVTQIMAGEMIDGKGRFQNMRELIVDDHFQAAIGNSSTEPLIVCGDFNSPSHLDWTNQTSFLHGNWKFQWPTTQILQNEAGMKDSYRELHPQVLENPGSFCLKLESPKKN
;
A
#
# COMPACT_ATOMS: atom_id res chain seq x y z
N MET A 1 -5.55 12.86 -0.69
CA MET A 1 -6.84 13.60 -0.69
C MET A 1 -7.94 12.63 -1.06
N GLY A 2 -9.10 12.72 -0.40
CA GLY A 2 -10.28 11.88 -0.68
C GLY A 2 -11.36 12.65 -1.44
N VAL A 3 -12.06 11.97 -2.36
CA VAL A 3 -13.23 12.51 -3.07
C VAL A 3 -14.37 11.49 -3.04
N LYS A 4 -15.60 11.96 -2.91
CA LYS A 4 -16.79 11.13 -3.07
C LYS A 4 -17.36 11.30 -4.47
N ILE A 5 -17.70 10.18 -5.11
CA ILE A 5 -18.29 10.13 -6.44
C ILE A 5 -19.64 9.46 -6.33
N GLU A 6 -20.70 10.18 -6.69
CA GLU A 6 -22.04 9.63 -6.81
C GLU A 6 -22.22 9.01 -8.20
N ILE A 7 -22.66 7.76 -8.24
CA ILE A 7 -22.95 7.07 -9.50
C ILE A 7 -24.41 7.36 -9.86
N GLU A 8 -24.60 8.13 -10.92
CA GLU A 8 -25.92 8.43 -11.48
C GLU A 8 -26.76 7.16 -11.63
N ASN A 9 -28.06 7.28 -11.34
CA ASN A 9 -29.07 6.22 -11.50
C ASN A 9 -28.86 4.96 -10.63
N THR A 10 -27.96 4.97 -9.65
CA THR A 10 -27.76 3.80 -8.76
C THR A 10 -27.91 4.12 -7.27
N ASN A 11 -28.03 5.39 -6.90
CA ASN A 11 -28.01 5.88 -5.51
C ASN A 11 -26.82 5.32 -4.70
N ARG A 12 -25.68 5.11 -5.38
CA ARG A 12 -24.45 4.59 -4.80
C ARG A 12 -23.39 5.68 -4.81
N THR A 13 -22.64 5.74 -3.73
CA THR A 13 -21.49 6.64 -3.59
C THR A 13 -20.23 5.79 -3.43
N ILE A 14 -19.18 6.15 -4.15
CA ILE A 14 -17.85 5.56 -4.02
C ILE A 14 -16.92 6.63 -3.45
N HIS A 15 -16.11 6.25 -2.47
CA HIS A 15 -15.04 7.09 -1.96
C HIS A 15 -13.73 6.70 -2.63
N ILE A 16 -13.03 7.66 -3.24
CA ILE A 16 -11.70 7.45 -3.81
C ILE A 16 -10.70 8.30 -3.04
N TRP A 17 -9.67 7.66 -2.50
CA TRP A 17 -8.50 8.31 -1.93
C TRP A 17 -7.31 8.16 -2.85
N ASN A 18 -6.77 9.30 -3.26
CA ASN A 18 -5.53 9.34 -4.01
C ASN A 18 -4.36 9.71 -3.08
N LEU A 19 -3.32 8.88 -3.10
CA LEU A 19 -2.08 9.04 -2.33
C LEU A 19 -0.90 9.27 -3.27
N HIS A 20 -0.04 10.20 -2.87
CA HIS A 20 1.28 10.42 -3.45
C HIS A 20 2.25 10.47 -2.27
N LEU A 21 2.84 9.32 -1.94
CA LEU A 21 3.75 9.21 -0.79
C LEU A 21 5.15 9.63 -1.18
N ASP A 22 5.99 9.91 -0.17
CA ASP A 22 7.37 10.33 -0.38
C ASP A 22 8.11 9.43 -1.37
N TYR A 23 8.71 10.07 -2.38
CA TYR A 23 9.41 9.40 -3.48
C TYR A 23 10.90 9.22 -3.21
N GLN A 24 11.42 9.83 -2.14
CA GLN A 24 12.84 9.80 -1.84
C GLN A 24 13.26 8.43 -1.33
N SER A 25 14.51 8.06 -1.58
CA SER A 25 15.12 6.82 -1.09
C SER A 25 14.26 5.58 -1.31
N TYR A 26 13.92 5.33 -2.58
CA TYR A 26 13.12 4.20 -2.99
C TYR A 26 13.72 2.88 -2.47
N GLY A 27 12.97 2.19 -1.60
CA GLY A 27 13.49 1.06 -0.83
C GLY A 27 14.03 -0.10 -1.69
N PRO A 28 13.43 -0.46 -2.84
CA PRO A 28 14.00 -1.49 -3.71
C PRO A 28 15.41 -1.17 -4.21
N TYR A 29 15.74 0.10 -4.45
CA TYR A 29 17.12 0.47 -4.81
C TYR A 29 18.10 0.21 -3.66
N ALA A 30 17.67 0.41 -2.42
CA ALA A 30 18.47 0.03 -1.26
C ALA A 30 18.64 -1.50 -1.16
N ALA A 31 17.59 -2.29 -1.45
CA ALA A 31 17.67 -3.75 -1.40
C ALA A 31 18.69 -4.34 -2.41
N PHE A 32 18.81 -3.75 -3.60
CA PHE A 32 19.81 -4.17 -4.60
C PHE A 32 21.21 -3.58 -4.38
N ASN A 33 21.37 -2.68 -3.41
CA ASN A 33 22.67 -2.10 -3.10
C ASN A 33 23.54 -3.09 -2.30
N LYS A 34 24.71 -3.43 -2.83
CA LYS A 34 25.66 -4.37 -2.19
C LYS A 34 26.20 -3.90 -0.83
N MET A 35 26.06 -2.61 -0.50
CA MET A 35 26.44 -2.07 0.80
C MET A 35 25.36 -2.27 1.87
N VAL A 36 24.13 -2.61 1.48
CA VAL A 36 23.05 -2.93 2.40
C VAL A 36 23.20 -4.40 2.82
N THR A 37 23.39 -4.59 4.12
CA THR A 37 23.61 -5.91 4.74
C THR A 37 22.56 -6.23 5.80
N LYS A 38 21.74 -5.26 6.17
CA LYS A 38 20.69 -5.40 7.17
C LYS A 38 19.38 -4.77 6.69
N VAL A 39 18.29 -5.46 6.99
CA VAL A 39 16.92 -5.01 6.71
C VAL A 39 16.59 -3.65 7.34
N THR A 40 17.24 -3.33 8.47
CA THR A 40 17.08 -2.03 9.15
C THR A 40 17.57 -0.86 8.30
N GLN A 41 18.52 -1.07 7.39
CA GLN A 41 18.99 -0.03 6.49
C GLN A 41 17.96 0.28 5.40
N ILE A 42 17.22 -0.74 4.94
CA ILE A 42 16.08 -0.55 4.01
C ILE A 42 14.97 0.21 4.74
N MET A 43 14.63 -0.20 5.96
CA MET A 43 13.62 0.48 6.79
C MET A 43 13.97 1.94 7.09
N ALA A 44 15.25 2.26 7.30
CA ALA A 44 15.68 3.64 7.52
C ALA A 44 15.32 4.56 6.34
N GLY A 45 15.35 4.04 5.10
CA GLY A 45 14.88 4.77 3.91
C GLY A 45 13.37 5.04 3.90
N GLU A 46 12.57 4.17 4.52
CA GLU A 46 11.12 4.38 4.68
C GLU A 46 10.77 5.43 5.76
N MET A 47 11.73 5.76 6.63
CA MET A 47 11.53 6.58 7.84
C MET A 47 12.34 7.88 7.85
N ILE A 48 12.87 8.32 6.71
CA ILE A 48 13.84 9.44 6.60
C ILE A 48 13.36 10.66 7.35
N ASP A 49 14.15 11.07 8.37
CA ASP A 49 13.94 12.25 9.21
C ASP A 49 12.48 12.45 9.68
N GLY A 50 11.75 11.35 9.88
CA GLY A 50 10.34 11.39 10.26
C GLY A 50 9.41 11.98 9.19
N LYS A 51 9.81 11.95 7.92
CA LYS A 51 9.03 12.45 6.76
C LYS A 51 8.87 11.44 5.63
N GLY A 52 9.50 10.26 5.77
CA GLY A 52 9.39 9.19 4.78
C GLY A 52 7.99 8.58 4.70
N ARG A 53 7.83 7.62 3.79
CA ARG A 53 6.56 6.93 3.49
C ARG A 53 5.88 6.35 4.73
N PHE A 54 6.65 5.83 5.69
CA PHE A 54 6.11 5.35 6.96
C PHE A 54 5.32 6.44 7.68
N GLN A 55 5.88 7.65 7.80
CA GLN A 55 5.22 8.75 8.48
C GLN A 55 3.98 9.23 7.71
N ASN A 56 4.07 9.37 6.38
CA ASN A 56 2.91 9.76 5.57
C ASN A 56 1.73 8.79 5.77
N MET A 57 2.03 7.50 5.93
CA MET A 57 1.01 6.49 6.20
C MET A 57 0.47 6.56 7.63
N ARG A 58 1.31 6.83 8.63
CA ARG A 58 0.84 7.08 9.99
C ARG A 58 -0.10 8.28 10.04
N GLU A 59 0.22 9.37 9.35
CA GLU A 59 -0.62 10.56 9.23
C GLU A 59 -1.97 10.24 8.57
N LEU A 60 -1.97 9.45 7.48
CA LEU A 60 -3.21 9.03 6.83
C LEU A 60 -4.09 8.18 7.76
N ILE A 61 -3.53 7.22 8.48
CA ILE A 61 -4.32 6.33 9.35
C ILE A 61 -4.97 7.09 10.51
N VAL A 62 -4.37 8.19 10.99
CA VAL A 62 -4.98 8.99 12.07
C VAL A 62 -5.85 10.13 11.55
N ASP A 63 -5.96 10.33 10.24
CA ASP A 63 -6.81 11.35 9.64
C ASP A 63 -8.30 11.02 9.86
N ASP A 64 -9.03 11.96 10.47
CA ASP A 64 -10.43 11.79 10.82
C ASP A 64 -11.33 11.54 9.60
N HIS A 65 -11.03 12.17 8.47
CA HIS A 65 -11.81 11.97 7.24
C HIS A 65 -11.57 10.58 6.67
N PHE A 66 -10.31 10.11 6.69
CA PHE A 66 -9.97 8.77 6.23
C PHE A 66 -10.60 7.70 7.12
N GLN A 67 -10.54 7.87 8.44
CA GLN A 67 -11.20 6.98 9.40
C GLN A 67 -12.72 6.96 9.21
N ALA A 68 -13.36 8.11 8.99
CA ALA A 68 -14.78 8.16 8.67
C ALA A 68 -15.10 7.39 7.37
N ALA A 69 -14.23 7.45 6.36
CA ALA A 69 -14.42 6.70 5.12
C ALA A 69 -14.24 5.19 5.29
N ILE A 70 -13.26 4.75 6.09
CA ILE A 70 -13.12 3.34 6.48
C ILE A 70 -14.38 2.88 7.22
N GLY A 71 -14.88 3.66 8.17
CA GLY A 71 -16.10 3.33 8.93
C GLY A 71 -17.35 3.20 8.05
N ASN A 72 -17.45 4.00 6.99
CA ASN A 72 -18.56 3.95 6.04
C ASN A 72 -18.36 2.94 4.89
N SER A 73 -17.22 2.24 4.84
CA SER A 73 -16.84 1.39 3.69
C SER A 73 -17.81 0.22 3.41
N SER A 74 -18.65 -0.16 4.37
CA SER A 74 -19.68 -1.18 4.18
C SER A 74 -20.83 -0.75 3.26
N THR A 75 -21.08 0.56 3.16
CA THR A 75 -22.15 1.15 2.34
C THR A 75 -21.61 1.99 1.20
N GLU A 76 -20.51 2.69 1.43
CA GLU A 76 -19.82 3.51 0.44
C GLU A 76 -18.43 2.90 0.18
N PRO A 77 -18.24 2.09 -0.88
CA PRO A 77 -16.95 1.44 -1.14
C PRO A 77 -15.81 2.46 -1.15
N LEU A 78 -14.74 2.16 -0.41
CA LEU A 78 -13.54 2.97 -0.34
C LEU A 78 -12.44 2.34 -1.20
N ILE A 79 -11.91 3.12 -2.14
CA ILE A 79 -10.78 2.76 -3.00
C ILE A 79 -9.62 3.67 -2.62
N VAL A 80 -8.47 3.07 -2.31
CA VAL A 80 -7.21 3.83 -2.13
C VAL A 80 -6.28 3.47 -3.28
N CYS A 81 -5.81 4.49 -3.99
CA CYS A 81 -4.96 4.37 -5.16
C CYS A 81 -3.96 5.52 -5.26
N GLY A 82 -3.07 5.47 -6.25
CA GLY A 82 -2.07 6.49 -6.51
C GLY A 82 -0.66 5.92 -6.48
N ASP A 83 0.32 6.79 -6.29
CA ASP A 83 1.73 6.41 -6.25
C ASP A 83 2.21 6.29 -4.80
N PHE A 84 2.37 5.04 -4.37
CA PHE A 84 2.78 4.75 -3.00
C PHE A 84 4.30 4.80 -2.84
N ASN A 85 5.05 4.87 -3.95
CA ASN A 85 6.51 4.76 -3.98
C ASN A 85 7.06 3.58 -3.14
N SER A 86 6.25 2.53 -3.01
CA SER A 86 6.51 1.36 -2.17
C SER A 86 5.90 0.14 -2.84
N PRO A 87 6.64 -0.98 -2.94
CA PRO A 87 6.06 -2.25 -3.36
C PRO A 87 5.02 -2.81 -2.37
N SER A 88 4.31 -3.85 -2.81
CA SER A 88 3.45 -4.64 -1.93
C SER A 88 4.28 -5.49 -0.98
N HIS A 89 3.93 -5.48 0.31
CA HIS A 89 4.50 -6.40 1.30
C HIS A 89 4.17 -7.87 0.99
N LEU A 90 3.15 -8.12 0.17
CA LEU A 90 2.78 -9.45 -0.34
C LEU A 90 3.72 -9.95 -1.45
N ASP A 91 4.50 -9.06 -2.08
CA ASP A 91 5.40 -9.41 -3.19
C ASP A 91 6.83 -9.73 -2.75
N TRP A 92 7.19 -9.32 -1.52
CA TRP A 92 8.54 -9.42 -0.97
C TRP A 92 8.60 -10.51 0.10
N THR A 93 8.35 -11.75 -0.33
CA THR A 93 8.30 -12.96 0.51
C THR A 93 9.55 -13.81 0.34
N ASN A 94 9.67 -14.90 1.11
CA ASN A 94 10.76 -15.88 0.92
C ASN A 94 10.69 -16.54 -0.46
N GLN A 95 9.50 -16.75 -1.01
CA GLN A 95 9.34 -17.40 -2.31
C GLN A 95 9.86 -16.52 -3.45
N THR A 96 9.83 -15.20 -3.29
CA THR A 96 10.23 -14.22 -4.31
C THR A 96 11.53 -13.50 -3.98
N SER A 97 12.18 -13.82 -2.85
CA SER A 97 13.36 -13.09 -2.38
C SER A 97 14.50 -13.09 -3.41
N PHE A 98 14.64 -14.17 -4.17
CA PHE A 98 15.65 -14.28 -5.23
C PHE A 98 15.48 -13.24 -6.35
N LEU A 99 14.28 -12.68 -6.51
CA LEU A 99 13.98 -11.57 -7.44
C LEU A 99 14.35 -10.21 -6.85
N HIS A 100 14.52 -10.10 -5.53
CA HIS A 100 14.63 -8.84 -4.78
C HIS A 100 15.98 -8.70 -4.05
N GLY A 101 17.05 -9.22 -4.64
CA GLY A 101 18.39 -9.17 -4.02
C GLY A 101 18.54 -10.08 -2.81
N ASN A 102 17.77 -11.18 -2.76
CA ASN A 102 17.67 -12.12 -1.63
C ASN A 102 17.05 -11.53 -0.37
N TRP A 103 16.28 -10.43 -0.50
CA TRP A 103 15.57 -9.83 0.61
C TRP A 103 14.11 -10.29 0.70
N LYS A 104 13.68 -10.56 1.93
CA LYS A 104 12.28 -10.53 2.35
C LYS A 104 12.06 -9.23 3.11
N PHE A 105 11.09 -8.43 2.70
CA PHE A 105 10.80 -7.17 3.37
C PHE A 105 9.30 -6.92 3.43
N GLN A 106 8.82 -6.53 4.60
CA GLN A 106 7.43 -6.15 4.79
C GLN A 106 7.37 -4.63 4.65
N TRP A 107 6.99 -4.17 3.46
CA TRP A 107 6.87 -2.76 3.16
C TRP A 107 5.85 -2.11 4.10
N PRO A 108 6.25 -1.15 4.94
CA PRO A 108 5.39 -0.62 5.99
C PRO A 108 4.12 0.00 5.41
N THR A 109 4.22 0.69 4.28
CA THR A 109 3.10 1.38 3.65
C THR A 109 1.90 0.48 3.38
N THR A 110 2.12 -0.62 2.65
CA THR A 110 1.04 -1.52 2.26
C THR A 110 0.64 -2.44 3.42
N GLN A 111 1.57 -2.74 4.33
CA GLN A 111 1.27 -3.50 5.54
C GLN A 111 0.35 -2.73 6.49
N ILE A 112 0.56 -1.42 6.67
CA ILE A 112 -0.28 -0.55 7.49
C ILE A 112 -1.71 -0.49 6.93
N LEU A 113 -1.86 -0.28 5.62
CA LEU A 113 -3.20 -0.24 4.99
C LEU A 113 -3.96 -1.55 5.15
N GLN A 114 -3.28 -2.69 5.01
CA GLN A 114 -3.93 -3.98 5.19
C GLN A 114 -4.30 -4.24 6.66
N ASN A 115 -3.36 -4.01 7.58
CA ASN A 115 -3.53 -4.41 8.98
C ASN A 115 -4.33 -3.41 9.82
N GLU A 116 -4.19 -2.10 9.56
CA GLU A 116 -4.83 -1.05 10.37
C GLU A 116 -6.10 -0.49 9.70
N ALA A 117 -6.15 -0.44 8.37
CA ALA A 117 -7.34 0.03 7.63
C ALA A 117 -8.19 -1.11 7.04
N GLY A 118 -7.77 -2.38 7.19
CA GLY A 118 -8.52 -3.54 6.71
C GLY A 118 -8.64 -3.62 5.18
N MET A 119 -7.77 -2.93 4.45
CA MET A 119 -7.81 -2.88 3.00
C MET A 119 -7.24 -4.15 2.36
N LYS A 120 -7.73 -4.52 1.18
CA LYS A 120 -7.20 -5.66 0.42
C LYS A 120 -6.52 -5.20 -0.85
N ASP A 121 -5.39 -5.80 -1.17
CA ASP A 121 -4.68 -5.64 -2.45
C ASP A 121 -5.46 -6.32 -3.57
N SER A 122 -6.23 -5.53 -4.34
CA SER A 122 -7.09 -6.04 -5.41
C SER A 122 -6.29 -6.65 -6.56
N TYR A 123 -5.03 -6.24 -6.77
CA TYR A 123 -4.15 -6.91 -7.73
C TYR A 123 -3.86 -8.33 -7.25
N ARG A 124 -3.60 -8.52 -5.95
CA ARG A 124 -3.33 -9.83 -5.37
C ARG A 124 -4.58 -10.69 -5.16
N GLU A 125 -5.75 -10.09 -4.96
CA GLU A 125 -7.02 -10.82 -4.98
C GLU A 125 -7.29 -11.44 -6.36
N LEU A 126 -6.95 -10.73 -7.45
CA LEU A 126 -7.11 -11.24 -8.81
C LEU A 126 -5.95 -12.15 -9.26
N HIS A 127 -4.73 -11.84 -8.83
CA HIS A 127 -3.50 -12.53 -9.19
C HIS A 127 -2.75 -13.05 -7.94
N PRO A 128 -3.25 -14.11 -7.28
CA PRO A 128 -2.68 -14.61 -6.02
C PRO A 128 -1.28 -15.24 -6.21
N GLN A 129 -0.97 -15.76 -7.41
CA GLN A 129 0.32 -16.39 -7.70
C GLN A 129 1.39 -15.35 -8.00
N VAL A 130 2.20 -15.02 -6.98
CA VAL A 130 3.21 -13.95 -7.03
C VAL A 130 4.32 -14.23 -8.06
N LEU A 131 4.68 -15.50 -8.28
CA LEU A 131 5.70 -15.87 -9.26
C LEU A 131 5.22 -15.78 -10.71
N GLU A 132 3.94 -16.06 -10.96
CA GLU A 132 3.35 -15.98 -12.31
C GLU A 132 3.03 -14.53 -12.69
N ASN A 133 2.63 -13.74 -11.70
CA ASN A 133 2.20 -12.36 -11.86
C ASN A 133 3.01 -11.46 -10.91
N PRO A 134 4.27 -11.13 -11.25
CA PRO A 134 5.09 -10.27 -10.39
C PRO A 134 4.48 -8.88 -10.32
N GLY A 135 4.31 -8.39 -9.09
CA GLY A 135 3.70 -7.08 -8.83
C GLY A 135 4.61 -5.98 -9.35
N SER A 136 4.20 -5.35 -10.44
CA SER A 136 4.95 -4.28 -11.08
C SER A 136 4.05 -3.04 -11.16
N PHE A 137 4.38 -2.06 -10.32
CA PHE A 137 3.99 -0.64 -10.41
C PHE A 137 2.55 -0.17 -10.13
N CYS A 138 1.52 -1.02 -9.96
CA CYS A 138 0.19 -0.48 -9.61
C CYS A 138 -0.58 -1.37 -8.63
N LEU A 139 -0.80 -0.83 -7.43
CA LEU A 139 -1.63 -1.41 -6.38
C LEU A 139 -2.98 -0.70 -6.39
N LYS A 140 -4.05 -1.46 -6.61
CA LYS A 140 -5.41 -0.99 -6.33
C LYS A 140 -5.84 -1.69 -5.05
N LEU A 141 -6.23 -0.94 -4.02
CA LEU A 141 -6.76 -1.52 -2.79
C LEU A 141 -8.29 -1.42 -2.78
N GLU A 142 -8.98 -2.54 -2.60
CA GLU A 142 -10.45 -2.62 -2.52
C GLU A 142 -10.88 -3.18 -1.15
N SER A 143 -11.97 -2.66 -0.59
CA SER A 143 -12.56 -3.21 0.63
C SER A 143 -13.28 -4.55 0.37
N PRO A 144 -13.31 -5.50 1.33
CA PRO A 144 -14.03 -6.76 1.15
C PRO A 144 -15.53 -6.55 0.92
N LYS A 145 -16.08 -7.21 -0.11
CA LYS A 145 -17.53 -7.44 -0.21
C LYS A 145 -17.92 -8.48 0.83
N LYS A 146 -18.90 -8.18 1.69
CA LYS A 146 -19.54 -9.20 2.52
C LYS A 146 -20.51 -10.01 1.65
N ASN A 147 -20.37 -11.33 1.70
CA ASN A 147 -21.43 -12.28 1.36
C ASN A 147 -22.52 -12.23 2.44
#